data_AF-A0A6G3XBE2-F1
#
_entry.id   AF-A0A6G3XBE2-F1
#
_cell.length_a   1.000
_cell.length_b   1.000
_cell.length_c   1.000
_cell.angle_alpha   90.00
_cell.angle_beta   90.00
_cell.angle_gamma   90.00
#
_symmetry.space_group_name_H-M   'P 1'
#
loop_
_entity.id
_entity.type
_entity.pdbx_description
1 polymer ?
#
loop_
_entity_poly.entity_id
_entity_poly.type
_entity_poly.pdbx_seq_one_letter_code
_entity_poly.pdbx_strand_id
1 'polypeptide(L)'
;ASMDFPVPVEALDRMRVPKSFNPRSPQSRRDLASALRTKAGHIVPDRHRKGRAPAADDREIARLRTELRAHPCHGCDEREDHARWAERYHRLQRDTRQLEKRIEGRTNTIARTFDRIVALLTELDYLRGNEVTANGRRLARLYGELDLLASECLREGVWEGLNPAELAACVSALVYEARQADDAVAPKLPSGPAKVAMGEMVRIWGRLDGLEEDFKINQTEGVGQREPDL
;
A
#
# COMPACT_ATOMS: atom_id res chain seq x y z
N ALA A 1 13.63 -22.27 0.90
CA ALA A 1 14.91 -21.70 1.36
C ALA A 1 15.94 -21.93 0.26
N SER A 2 16.53 -20.87 -0.29
CA SER A 2 17.64 -20.99 -1.26
C SER A 2 18.80 -21.70 -0.56
N MET A 3 19.17 -22.89 -1.02
CA MET A 3 20.39 -23.55 -0.53
C MET A 3 21.56 -22.91 -1.24
N ASP A 4 22.11 -21.85 -0.66
CA ASP A 4 23.30 -21.15 -1.17
C ASP A 4 24.57 -22.02 -1.14
N PHE A 5 24.50 -23.23 -0.56
CA PHE A 5 25.60 -24.19 -0.46
C PHE A 5 25.16 -25.60 -0.85
N PRO A 6 25.98 -26.36 -1.61
CA PRO A 6 25.66 -27.72 -2.06
C PRO A 6 25.74 -28.78 -0.96
N VAL A 7 26.25 -28.41 0.23
CA VAL A 7 26.36 -29.24 1.43
C VAL A 7 26.09 -28.35 2.66
N PRO A 8 25.67 -28.93 3.80
CA PRO A 8 25.53 -28.19 5.06
C PRO A 8 26.82 -27.44 5.41
N VAL A 9 26.69 -26.19 5.87
CA VAL A 9 27.84 -25.37 6.26
C VAL A 9 28.39 -25.83 7.61
N GLU A 10 29.71 -26.01 7.67
CA GLU A 10 30.44 -26.30 8.90
C GLU A 10 31.13 -25.03 9.42
N ALA A 11 31.05 -24.78 10.72
CA ALA A 11 31.70 -23.64 11.35
C ALA A 11 33.19 -23.94 11.59
N LEU A 12 34.07 -23.32 10.81
CA LEU A 12 35.51 -23.59 10.87
C LEU A 12 36.23 -22.81 11.98
N ASP A 13 35.80 -21.58 12.30
CA ASP A 13 36.40 -20.74 13.35
C ASP A 13 35.41 -19.65 13.84
N ARG A 14 35.76 -18.94 14.92
CA ARG A 14 35.01 -17.81 15.49
C ARG A 14 35.90 -16.59 15.68
N MET A 15 35.41 -15.40 15.37
CA MET A 15 36.13 -14.14 15.60
C MET A 15 35.26 -13.17 16.40
N ARG A 16 35.86 -12.46 17.36
CA ARG A 16 35.17 -11.43 18.13
C ARG A 16 35.01 -10.17 17.29
N VAL A 17 33.78 -9.70 17.15
CA VAL A 17 33.50 -8.39 16.54
C VAL A 17 33.78 -7.29 17.57
N PRO A 18 34.58 -6.25 17.23
CA PRO A 18 34.83 -5.14 18.14
C PRO A 18 33.54 -4.41 18.52
N LYS A 19 33.44 -3.92 19.76
CA LYS A 19 32.28 -3.15 20.24
C LYS A 19 32.06 -1.83 19.47
N SER A 20 33.11 -1.29 18.85
CA SER A 20 33.10 -0.09 18.02
C SER A 20 32.69 -0.34 16.56
N PHE A 21 32.32 -1.57 16.19
CA PHE A 21 31.95 -1.90 14.82
C PHE A 21 30.62 -1.25 14.42
N ASN A 22 30.64 -0.47 13.35
CA ASN A 22 29.43 0.11 12.75
C ASN A 22 29.13 -0.57 11.40
N PRO A 23 28.02 -1.33 11.27
CA PRO A 23 27.67 -2.04 10.03
C PRO A 23 27.34 -1.10 8.86
N ARG A 24 26.95 0.15 9.12
CA ARG A 24 26.64 1.14 8.08
C ARG A 24 27.89 1.80 7.48
N SER A 25 29.03 1.73 8.17
CA SER A 25 30.29 2.32 7.70
C SER A 25 30.99 1.40 6.67
N PRO A 26 31.28 1.87 5.45
CA PRO A 26 32.08 1.12 4.48
C PRO A 26 33.50 0.81 4.98
N GLN A 27 34.09 1.69 5.78
CA GLN A 27 35.43 1.50 6.33
C GLN A 27 35.45 0.37 7.37
N SER A 28 34.55 0.40 8.35
CA SER A 28 34.46 -0.63 9.39
C SER A 28 34.20 -2.03 8.82
N ARG A 29 33.43 -2.13 7.72
CA ARG A 29 33.23 -3.39 6.99
C ARG A 29 34.50 -3.89 6.32
N ARG A 30 35.29 -3.00 5.71
CA ARG A 30 36.59 -3.35 5.10
C ARG A 30 37.60 -3.84 6.14
N ASP A 31 37.68 -3.16 7.27
CA ASP A 31 38.61 -3.51 8.34
C ASP A 31 38.27 -4.87 8.97
N LEU A 32 36.98 -5.14 9.23
CA LEU A 32 36.53 -6.44 9.72
C LEU A 32 36.78 -7.57 8.71
N ALA A 33 36.55 -7.30 7.41
CA ALA A 33 36.84 -8.27 6.35
C ALA A 33 38.35 -8.54 6.20
N SER A 34 39.20 -7.53 6.40
CA SER A 34 40.65 -7.70 6.42
C SER A 34 41.09 -8.58 7.58
N ALA A 35 40.59 -8.30 8.80
CA ALA A 35 40.85 -9.13 9.98
C ALA A 35 40.39 -10.58 9.80
N LEU A 36 39.22 -10.79 9.18
CA LEU A 36 38.73 -12.12 8.83
C LEU A 36 39.68 -12.83 7.86
N ARG A 37 40.15 -12.17 6.80
CA ARG A 37 41.07 -12.78 5.82
C ARG A 37 42.41 -13.15 6.44
N THR A 38 42.96 -12.30 7.30
CA THR A 38 44.19 -12.62 8.03
C THR A 38 43.99 -13.83 8.93
N LYS A 39 42.85 -13.91 9.62
CA LYS A 39 42.54 -15.03 10.52
C LYS A 39 42.24 -16.33 9.77
N ALA A 40 41.48 -16.27 8.68
CA ALA A 40 41.05 -17.45 7.91
C ALA A 40 42.00 -17.81 6.75
N GLY A 41 43.03 -17.01 6.47
CA GLY A 41 43.87 -17.14 5.28
C GLY A 41 44.73 -18.41 5.21
N HIS A 42 44.86 -19.12 6.33
CA HIS A 42 45.56 -20.41 6.41
C HIS A 42 44.62 -21.62 6.27
N ILE A 43 43.31 -21.39 6.21
CA ILE A 43 42.31 -22.45 6.07
C ILE A 43 42.21 -22.81 4.58
N VAL A 44 42.62 -24.02 4.23
CA VAL A 44 42.45 -24.56 2.88
C VAL A 44 41.08 -25.23 2.81
N PRO A 45 40.11 -24.69 2.05
CA PRO A 45 38.78 -25.29 1.95
C PRO A 45 38.87 -26.62 1.20
N ASP A 46 38.32 -27.69 1.77
CA ASP A 46 38.16 -28.95 1.07
C ASP A 46 37.08 -28.80 -0.02
N ARG A 47 37.36 -29.33 -1.22
CA ARG A 47 36.40 -29.29 -2.33
C ARG A 47 35.43 -30.45 -2.16
N HIS A 48 34.34 -30.23 -1.45
CA HIS A 48 33.24 -31.20 -1.40
C HIS A 48 32.68 -31.41 -2.82
N ARG A 49 32.88 -32.60 -3.38
CA ARG A 49 32.17 -33.04 -4.57
C ARG A 49 30.72 -33.24 -4.20
N LYS A 50 29.81 -32.62 -4.96
CA LYS A 50 28.37 -32.81 -4.84
C LYS A 50 28.08 -34.31 -4.83
N GLY A 51 27.65 -34.84 -3.68
CA GLY A 51 27.24 -36.24 -3.57
C GLY A 51 26.14 -36.52 -4.59
N ARG A 52 26.21 -37.67 -5.27
CA ARG A 52 25.18 -38.10 -6.22
C ARG A 52 23.83 -38.12 -5.47
N ALA A 53 22.82 -37.44 -6.02
CA ALA A 53 21.50 -37.32 -5.39
C ALA A 53 20.92 -38.71 -5.09
N PRO A 54 20.13 -38.86 -4.01
CA PRO A 54 19.60 -40.15 -3.58
C PRO A 54 18.70 -40.78 -4.65
N ALA A 55 18.72 -42.10 -4.76
CA ALA A 55 18.02 -42.94 -5.74
C ALA A 55 16.48 -42.72 -5.87
N ALA A 56 15.90 -41.85 -5.05
CA ALA A 56 14.51 -41.39 -5.19
C ALA A 56 14.31 -40.55 -6.45
N ASP A 57 15.28 -39.70 -6.83
CA ASP A 57 15.24 -38.96 -8.10
C ASP A 57 15.22 -39.94 -9.28
N ASP A 58 15.97 -41.03 -9.22
CA ASP A 58 16.02 -42.02 -10.30
C ASP A 58 14.67 -42.72 -10.54
N ARG A 59 13.88 -42.97 -9.48
CA ARG A 59 12.55 -43.58 -9.61
C ARG A 59 11.53 -42.62 -10.22
N GLU A 60 11.50 -41.37 -9.76
CA GLU A 60 10.58 -40.38 -10.31
C GLU A 60 10.96 -40.00 -11.75
N ILE A 61 12.25 -39.87 -12.03
CA ILE A 61 12.75 -39.67 -13.41
C ILE A 61 12.36 -40.86 -14.30
N ALA A 62 12.49 -42.10 -13.83
CA ALA A 62 12.09 -43.28 -14.59
C ALA A 62 10.58 -43.31 -14.87
N ARG A 63 9.77 -42.92 -13.88
CA ARG A 63 8.33 -42.77 -14.03
C ARG A 63 7.98 -41.70 -15.07
N LEU A 64 8.49 -40.48 -14.91
CA LEU A 64 8.27 -39.36 -15.83
C LEU A 64 8.72 -39.70 -17.26
N ARG A 65 9.85 -40.41 -17.41
CA ARG A 65 10.29 -40.90 -18.73
C ARG A 65 9.32 -41.91 -19.34
N THR A 66 8.72 -42.77 -18.53
CA THR A 66 7.73 -43.75 -18.99
C THR A 66 6.44 -43.05 -19.40
N GLU A 67 5.95 -42.10 -18.59
CA GLU A 67 4.80 -41.26 -18.92
C GLU A 67 5.05 -40.44 -20.20
N LEU A 68 6.24 -39.87 -20.37
CA LEU A 68 6.59 -39.12 -21.58
C LEU A 68 6.58 -40.00 -22.84
N ARG A 69 7.06 -41.25 -22.74
CA ARG A 69 7.01 -42.22 -23.87
C ARG A 69 5.59 -42.68 -24.18
N ALA A 70 4.74 -42.78 -23.17
CA ALA A 70 3.33 -43.16 -23.32
C ALA A 70 2.45 -42.00 -23.85
N HIS A 71 2.97 -40.77 -23.87
CA HIS A 71 2.22 -39.60 -24.31
C HIS A 71 1.86 -39.71 -25.82
N PRO A 72 0.61 -39.43 -26.24
CA PRO A 72 0.17 -39.57 -27.63
C PRO A 72 1.02 -38.80 -28.66
N CYS A 73 1.59 -37.66 -28.27
CA CYS A 73 2.46 -36.86 -29.13
C CYS A 73 3.96 -37.25 -29.07
N HIS A 74 4.36 -38.32 -28.36
CA HIS A 74 5.78 -38.65 -28.17
C HIS A 74 6.52 -38.89 -29.50
N GLY A 75 5.87 -39.59 -30.42
CA GLY A 75 6.37 -39.90 -31.77
C GLY A 75 5.71 -39.08 -32.89
N CYS A 76 5.08 -37.95 -32.59
CA CYS A 76 4.46 -37.09 -33.59
C CYS A 76 5.52 -36.20 -34.26
N ASP A 77 5.51 -36.12 -35.59
CA ASP A 77 6.45 -35.27 -36.34
C ASP A 77 6.25 -33.77 -36.06
N GLU A 78 5.02 -33.37 -35.76
CA GLU A 78 4.63 -31.98 -35.43
C GLU A 78 4.65 -31.70 -33.91
N ARG A 79 5.34 -32.54 -33.11
CA ARG A 79 5.34 -32.41 -31.63
C ARG A 79 5.74 -31.02 -31.14
N GLU A 80 6.75 -30.41 -31.76
CA GLU A 80 7.21 -29.06 -31.38
C GLU A 80 6.17 -27.98 -31.71
N ASP A 81 5.34 -28.17 -32.74
CA ASP A 81 4.27 -27.25 -33.09
C ASP A 81 3.12 -27.35 -32.08
N HIS A 82 2.72 -28.57 -31.72
CA HIS A 82 1.77 -28.80 -30.64
C HIS A 82 2.26 -28.22 -29.30
N ALA A 83 3.54 -28.40 -28.98
CA ALA A 83 4.14 -27.85 -27.77
C ALA A 83 4.09 -26.31 -27.75
N ARG A 84 4.39 -25.65 -28.88
CA ARG A 84 4.29 -24.19 -29.00
C ARG A 84 2.85 -23.70 -28.83
N TRP A 85 1.87 -24.37 -29.43
CA TRP A 85 0.47 -24.02 -29.25
C TRP A 85 -0.01 -24.23 -27.81
N ALA A 86 0.39 -25.33 -27.17
CA ALA A 86 0.09 -25.60 -25.77
C ALA A 86 0.73 -24.55 -24.84
N GLU A 87 1.99 -24.18 -25.07
CA GLU A 87 2.66 -23.12 -24.31
C GLU A 87 1.93 -21.78 -24.46
N ARG A 88 1.55 -21.41 -25.70
CA ARG A 88 0.77 -20.20 -25.98
C ARG A 88 -0.58 -20.24 -25.27
N TYR A 89 -1.29 -21.36 -25.32
CA TYR A 89 -2.56 -21.55 -24.61
C TYR A 89 -2.39 -21.36 -23.11
N HIS A 90 -1.42 -22.04 -22.48
CA HIS A 90 -1.19 -21.92 -21.04
C HIS A 90 -0.71 -20.54 -20.62
N ARG A 91 0.02 -19.83 -21.49
CA ARG A 91 0.38 -18.42 -21.27
C ARG A 91 -0.87 -17.54 -21.27
N LEU A 92 -1.65 -17.58 -22.36
CA LEU A 92 -2.90 -16.83 -22.48
C LEU A 92 -3.87 -17.13 -21.34
N GLN A 93 -4.03 -18.40 -20.96
CA GLN A 93 -4.88 -18.79 -19.85
C GLN A 93 -4.43 -18.19 -18.51
N ARG A 94 -3.12 -18.13 -18.25
CA ARG A 94 -2.59 -17.47 -17.04
C ARG A 94 -2.84 -15.96 -17.08
N ASP A 95 -2.62 -15.34 -18.24
CA ASP A 95 -2.84 -13.90 -18.43
C ASP A 95 -4.33 -13.54 -18.24
N THR A 96 -5.25 -14.32 -18.82
CA THR A 96 -6.70 -14.18 -18.62
C THR A 96 -7.07 -14.30 -17.15
N ARG A 97 -6.62 -15.36 -16.47
CA ARG A 97 -6.89 -15.54 -15.03
C ARG A 97 -6.35 -14.39 -14.17
N GLN A 98 -5.21 -13.81 -14.55
CA GLN A 98 -4.65 -12.66 -13.84
C GLN A 98 -5.45 -11.38 -14.09
N LEU A 99 -6.02 -11.21 -15.28
CA LEU A 99 -6.91 -10.10 -15.59
C LEU A 99 -8.25 -10.23 -14.86
N GLU A 100 -8.86 -11.42 -14.86
CA GLU A 100 -10.09 -11.71 -14.12
C GLU A 100 -9.93 -11.40 -12.63
N LYS A 101 -8.87 -11.91 -11.99
CA LYS A 101 -8.57 -11.59 -10.59
C LYS A 101 -8.37 -10.10 -10.32
N ARG A 102 -7.78 -9.36 -11.26
CA ARG A 102 -7.62 -7.89 -11.15
C ARG A 102 -8.95 -7.16 -11.25
N ILE A 103 -9.83 -7.58 -12.15
CA ILE A 103 -11.18 -7.02 -12.29
C ILE A 103 -11.99 -7.31 -11.04
N GLU A 104 -12.07 -8.56 -10.61
CA GLU A 104 -12.78 -8.97 -9.40
C GLU A 104 -12.26 -8.22 -8.16
N GLY A 105 -10.93 -8.09 -8.04
CA GLY A 105 -10.30 -7.31 -6.97
C GLY A 105 -10.74 -5.85 -6.96
N ARG A 106 -10.69 -5.17 -8.13
CA ARG A 106 -11.08 -3.75 -8.25
C ARG A 106 -12.58 -3.54 -8.00
N THR A 107 -13.44 -4.39 -8.55
CA THR A 107 -14.90 -4.29 -8.33
C THR A 107 -15.27 -4.44 -6.86
N ASN A 108 -14.55 -5.31 -6.14
CA ASN A 108 -14.77 -5.49 -4.71
C ASN A 108 -14.28 -4.27 -3.89
N THR A 109 -13.26 -3.56 -4.36
CA THR A 109 -12.79 -2.32 -3.72
C THR A 109 -13.84 -1.22 -3.79
N ILE A 110 -14.41 -0.95 -4.97
CA ILE A 110 -15.40 0.13 -5.14
C ILE A 110 -16.64 -0.10 -4.26
N ALA A 111 -17.17 -1.32 -4.25
CA ALA A 111 -18.32 -1.67 -3.42
C ALA A 111 -18.02 -1.46 -1.93
N ARG A 112 -16.84 -1.89 -1.46
CA ARG A 112 -16.43 -1.69 -0.06
C ARG A 112 -16.23 -0.22 0.30
N THR A 113 -15.65 0.59 -0.60
CA THR A 113 -15.52 2.03 -0.37
C THR A 113 -16.90 2.68 -0.28
N PHE A 114 -17.81 2.33 -1.18
CA PHE A 114 -19.18 2.81 -1.16
C PHE A 114 -19.90 2.44 0.14
N ASP A 115 -19.80 1.19 0.58
CA ASP A 115 -20.41 0.74 1.85
C ASP A 115 -19.85 1.51 3.06
N ARG A 116 -18.54 1.81 3.07
CA ARG A 116 -17.90 2.63 4.12
C ARG A 116 -18.41 4.06 4.12
N ILE A 117 -18.54 4.67 2.93
CA ILE A 117 -19.09 6.03 2.79
C ILE A 117 -20.54 6.07 3.27
N VAL A 118 -21.37 5.09 2.86
CA VAL A 118 -22.76 4.99 3.32
C VAL A 118 -22.83 4.83 4.84
N ALA A 119 -21.95 4.03 5.42
CA ALA A 119 -21.89 3.84 6.87
C ALA A 119 -21.51 5.14 7.60
N LEU A 120 -20.48 5.86 7.13
CA LEU A 120 -20.08 7.15 7.69
C LEU A 120 -21.20 8.19 7.58
N LEU A 121 -21.84 8.30 6.41
CA LEU A 121 -22.96 9.22 6.21
C LEU A 121 -24.19 8.82 7.04
N THR A 122 -24.37 7.55 7.37
CA THR A 122 -25.41 7.07 8.28
C THR A 122 -25.10 7.47 9.73
N GLU A 123 -23.85 7.27 10.16
CA GLU A 123 -23.38 7.67 11.51
C GLU A 123 -23.57 9.17 11.75
N LEU A 124 -23.28 9.98 10.72
CA LEU A 124 -23.45 11.42 10.77
C LEU A 124 -24.91 11.88 10.54
N ASP A 125 -25.90 10.99 10.42
CA ASP A 125 -27.32 11.31 10.18
C ASP A 125 -27.59 12.06 8.85
N TYR A 126 -26.76 11.85 7.82
CA TYR A 126 -27.02 12.27 6.44
C TYR A 126 -27.89 11.24 5.69
N LEU A 127 -27.82 9.98 6.11
CA LEU A 127 -28.62 8.86 5.59
C LEU A 127 -29.33 8.14 6.73
N ARG A 128 -30.53 7.61 6.47
CA ARG A 128 -31.25 6.67 7.36
C ARG A 128 -31.76 5.50 6.53
N GLY A 129 -31.03 4.39 6.57
CA GLY A 129 -31.29 3.28 5.65
C GLY A 129 -31.14 3.75 4.20
N ASN A 130 -32.21 3.65 3.41
CA ASN A 130 -32.22 4.08 2.00
C ASN A 130 -32.77 5.49 1.80
N GLU A 131 -33.03 6.24 2.87
CA GLU A 131 -33.58 7.59 2.80
C GLU A 131 -32.51 8.66 3.07
N VAL A 132 -32.52 9.70 2.24
CA VAL A 132 -31.69 10.89 2.44
C VAL A 132 -32.37 11.82 3.44
N THR A 133 -31.65 12.20 4.52
CA THR A 133 -32.20 13.07 5.56
C THR A 133 -32.28 14.54 5.08
N ALA A 134 -32.78 15.44 5.94
CA ALA A 134 -32.73 16.87 5.65
C ALA A 134 -31.29 17.39 5.53
N ASN A 135 -30.37 16.89 6.36
CA ASN A 135 -28.94 17.18 6.30
C ASN A 135 -28.34 16.60 5.01
N GLY A 136 -28.68 15.35 4.67
CA GLY A 136 -28.35 14.70 3.39
C GLY A 136 -28.69 15.56 2.18
N ARG A 137 -29.92 16.09 2.15
CA ARG A 137 -30.40 16.95 1.05
C ARG A 137 -29.69 18.30 1.00
N ARG A 138 -29.15 18.80 2.12
CA ARG A 138 -28.34 20.03 2.16
C ARG A 138 -26.94 19.76 1.62
N LEU A 139 -26.29 18.69 2.09
CA LEU A 139 -24.98 18.25 1.61
C LEU A 139 -25.00 18.01 0.09
N ALA A 140 -26.05 17.38 -0.44
CA ALA A 140 -26.21 17.13 -1.88
C ALA A 140 -26.28 18.39 -2.77
N ARG A 141 -26.33 19.60 -2.19
CA ARG A 141 -26.27 20.88 -2.91
C ARG A 141 -24.90 21.55 -2.84
N LEU A 142 -23.98 21.01 -2.05
CA LEU A 142 -22.61 21.46 -1.95
C LEU A 142 -21.77 20.65 -2.93
N TYR A 143 -20.89 21.34 -3.64
CA TYR A 143 -20.01 20.71 -4.62
C TYR A 143 -18.59 21.19 -4.33
N GLY A 144 -17.78 20.34 -3.72
CA GLY A 144 -16.41 20.63 -3.34
C GLY A 144 -15.78 19.49 -2.57
N GLU A 145 -14.46 19.50 -2.42
CA GLU A 145 -13.73 18.44 -1.70
C GLU A 145 -13.99 18.47 -0.19
N LEU A 146 -14.28 19.65 0.36
CA LEU A 146 -14.57 19.87 1.78
C LEU A 146 -16.08 20.12 2.01
N ASP A 147 -16.93 19.50 1.20
CA ASP A 147 -18.39 19.67 1.27
C ASP A 147 -19.00 19.14 2.58
N LEU A 148 -18.49 18.02 3.10
CA LEU A 148 -18.91 17.44 4.37
C LEU A 148 -18.55 18.37 5.54
N LEU A 149 -17.34 18.94 5.55
CA LEU A 149 -16.93 19.96 6.52
C LEU A 149 -17.83 21.18 6.45
N ALA A 150 -18.09 21.70 5.24
CA ALA A 150 -18.98 22.84 5.04
C ALA A 150 -20.40 22.56 5.53
N SER A 151 -20.91 21.35 5.27
CA SER A 151 -22.23 20.91 5.74
C SER A 151 -22.31 20.82 7.26
N GLU A 152 -21.28 20.28 7.91
CA GLU A 152 -21.20 20.23 9.38
C GLU A 152 -21.08 21.62 10.00
N CYS A 153 -20.31 22.53 9.41
CA CYS A 153 -20.23 23.92 9.86
C CYS A 153 -21.60 24.63 9.79
N LEU A 154 -22.35 24.39 8.72
CA LEU A 154 -23.72 24.89 8.56
C LEU A 154 -24.72 24.25 9.54
N ARG A 155 -24.46 23.01 9.96
CA ARG A 155 -25.31 22.26 10.91
C ARG A 155 -25.04 22.67 12.36
N GLU A 156 -23.78 22.91 12.70
CA GLU A 156 -23.36 23.37 14.03
C GLU A 156 -23.52 24.89 14.22
N GLY A 157 -23.89 25.63 13.17
CA GLY A 157 -24.10 27.07 13.23
C GLY A 157 -22.79 27.87 13.37
N VAL A 158 -21.66 27.30 12.94
CA VAL A 158 -20.32 27.90 13.10
C VAL A 158 -20.21 29.28 12.47
N TRP A 159 -20.97 29.53 11.41
CA TRP A 159 -20.95 30.79 10.67
C TRP A 159 -22.09 31.75 11.06
N GLU A 160 -22.90 31.40 12.05
CA GLU A 160 -23.94 32.31 12.55
C GLU A 160 -23.32 33.52 13.24
N GLY A 161 -23.86 34.71 12.95
CA GLY A 161 -23.37 35.97 13.53
C GLY A 161 -22.11 36.54 12.88
N LEU A 162 -21.51 35.86 11.90
CA LEU A 162 -20.41 36.42 11.11
C LEU A 162 -20.91 37.50 10.14
N ASN A 163 -20.16 38.58 10.02
CA ASN A 163 -20.40 39.56 8.97
C ASN A 163 -19.93 39.03 7.59
N PRO A 164 -20.30 39.68 6.47
CA PRO A 164 -19.95 39.18 5.13
C PRO A 164 -18.44 38.98 4.89
N ALA A 165 -17.58 39.84 5.45
CA ALA A 165 -16.13 39.73 5.29
C ALA A 165 -15.55 38.58 6.14
N GLU A 166 -16.07 38.38 7.35
CA GLU A 166 -15.69 37.27 8.23
C GLU A 166 -16.12 35.92 7.65
N LEU A 167 -17.33 35.84 7.10
CA LEU A 167 -17.82 34.65 6.39
C LEU A 167 -16.95 34.36 5.16
N ALA A 168 -16.63 35.37 4.36
CA ALA A 168 -15.77 35.22 3.19
C ALA A 168 -14.38 34.71 3.57
N ALA A 169 -13.82 35.19 4.70
CA ALA A 169 -12.55 34.68 5.21
C ALA A 169 -12.65 33.19 5.56
N CYS A 170 -13.68 32.75 6.30
CA CYS A 170 -13.85 31.34 6.66
C CYS A 170 -14.05 30.45 5.43
N VAL A 171 -14.92 30.84 4.49
CA VAL A 171 -15.23 30.04 3.29
C VAL A 171 -14.04 30.00 2.33
N SER A 172 -13.18 31.02 2.32
CA SER A 172 -11.96 30.99 1.51
C SER A 172 -11.02 29.84 1.87
N ALA A 173 -10.97 29.43 3.14
CA ALA A 173 -10.18 28.28 3.59
C ALA A 173 -10.68 26.94 3.05
N LEU A 174 -11.97 26.85 2.66
CA LEU A 174 -12.54 25.63 2.06
C LEU A 174 -12.12 25.43 0.60
N VAL A 175 -11.66 26.49 -0.07
CA VAL A 175 -11.36 26.48 -1.51
C VAL A 175 -9.91 26.81 -1.82
N TYR A 176 -9.21 27.51 -0.92
CA TYR A 176 -7.83 27.93 -1.13
C TYR A 176 -6.85 26.75 -1.10
N GLU A 177 -6.05 26.62 -2.15
CA GLU A 177 -4.94 25.66 -2.23
C GLU A 177 -3.61 26.40 -2.18
N ALA A 178 -2.80 26.13 -1.14
CA ALA A 178 -1.43 26.60 -1.12
C ALA A 178 -0.64 25.99 -2.29
N ARG A 179 -0.03 26.85 -3.11
CA ARG A 179 0.90 26.45 -4.18
C ARG A 179 2.36 26.42 -3.72
N GLN A 180 2.62 26.65 -2.44
CA GLN A 180 3.96 26.80 -1.87
C GLN A 180 4.33 25.59 -0.99
N ALA A 181 5.62 25.27 -0.95
CA ALA A 181 6.16 24.19 -0.13
C ALA A 181 5.88 24.42 1.36
N ASP A 182 5.71 23.32 2.12
CA ASP A 182 5.36 23.21 3.56
C ASP A 182 6.12 24.13 4.54
N ASP A 183 7.18 24.83 4.11
CA ASP A 183 7.97 25.78 4.92
C ASP A 183 7.42 27.22 4.92
N ALA A 184 6.20 27.45 4.40
CA ALA A 184 5.57 28.77 4.47
C ALA A 184 5.14 29.11 5.91
N VAL A 185 5.47 30.33 6.37
CA VAL A 185 5.00 30.84 7.68
C VAL A 185 3.47 30.87 7.68
N ALA A 186 2.86 30.24 8.69
CA ALA A 186 1.41 30.23 8.85
C ALA A 186 0.84 31.66 8.72
N PRO A 187 -0.16 31.88 7.86
CA PRO A 187 -0.72 33.20 7.63
C PRO A 187 -1.31 33.76 8.91
N LYS A 188 -1.25 35.09 9.08
CA LYS A 188 -1.91 35.74 10.20
C LYS A 188 -3.42 35.65 10.02
N LEU A 189 -4.08 34.89 10.89
CA LEU A 189 -5.53 34.81 10.92
C LEU A 189 -6.16 36.16 11.28
N PRO A 190 -7.34 36.48 10.70
CA PRO A 190 -8.15 37.61 11.14
C PRO A 190 -8.41 37.55 12.65
N SER A 191 -8.52 38.70 13.31
CA SER A 191 -8.97 38.75 14.71
C SER A 191 -10.50 38.68 14.82
N GLY A 192 -11.01 38.38 16.00
CA GLY A 192 -12.45 38.44 16.28
C GLY A 192 -13.22 37.17 15.92
N PRO A 193 -14.53 37.27 15.60
CA PRO A 193 -15.43 36.14 15.37
C PRO A 193 -14.93 35.15 14.31
N ALA A 194 -14.33 35.64 13.22
CA ALA A 194 -13.76 34.79 12.17
C ALA A 194 -12.69 33.82 12.71
N LYS A 195 -11.83 34.27 13.65
CA LYS A 195 -10.82 33.39 14.26
C LYS A 195 -11.44 32.24 15.04
N VAL A 196 -12.53 32.52 15.76
CA VAL A 196 -13.24 31.52 16.54
C VAL A 196 -13.90 30.51 15.61
N ALA A 197 -14.58 31.00 14.57
CA ALA A 197 -15.20 30.15 13.56
C ALA A 197 -14.18 29.25 12.85
N MET A 198 -13.02 29.79 12.45
CA MET A 198 -11.93 29.00 11.85
C MET A 198 -11.39 27.93 12.82
N GLY A 199 -11.26 28.25 14.12
CA GLY A 199 -10.89 27.26 15.13
C GLY A 199 -11.91 26.12 15.27
N GLU A 200 -13.21 26.43 15.22
CA GLU A 200 -14.26 25.40 15.20
C GLU A 200 -14.25 24.59 13.90
N MET A 201 -13.94 25.20 12.75
CA MET A 201 -13.75 24.47 11.50
C MET A 201 -12.61 23.45 11.61
N VAL A 202 -11.47 23.81 12.19
CA VAL A 202 -10.37 22.85 12.47
C VAL A 202 -10.87 21.70 13.36
N ARG A 203 -11.63 22.01 14.41
CA ARG A 203 -12.14 21.02 15.37
C ARG A 203 -13.11 20.03 14.69
N ILE A 204 -14.00 20.54 13.85
CA ILE A 204 -14.93 19.71 13.08
C ILE A 204 -14.16 18.87 12.07
N TRP A 205 -13.19 19.46 11.36
CA TRP A 205 -12.35 18.73 10.41
C TRP A 205 -11.62 17.56 11.09
N GLY A 206 -10.96 17.80 12.22
CA GLY A 206 -10.27 16.72 12.95
C GLY A 206 -11.21 15.61 13.46
N ARG A 207 -12.47 15.95 13.79
CA ARG A 207 -13.49 14.94 14.11
C ARG A 207 -13.88 14.12 12.87
N LEU A 208 -14.05 14.78 11.72
CA LEU A 208 -14.39 14.11 10.46
C LEU A 208 -13.25 13.20 10.01
N ASP A 209 -12.00 13.66 10.08
CA ASP A 209 -10.82 12.85 9.74
C ASP A 209 -10.72 11.60 10.62
N GLY A 210 -10.93 11.75 11.94
CA GLY A 210 -11.00 10.60 12.86
C GLY A 210 -12.11 9.60 12.51
N LEU A 211 -13.29 10.08 12.12
CA LEU A 211 -14.38 9.21 11.66
C LEU A 211 -14.03 8.53 10.33
N GLU A 212 -13.43 9.24 9.38
CA GLU A 212 -12.98 8.67 8.11
C GLU A 212 -11.92 7.59 8.32
N GLU A 213 -11.03 7.76 9.31
CA GLU A 213 -10.07 6.74 9.73
C GLU A 213 -10.77 5.52 10.35
N ASP A 214 -11.73 5.73 11.26
CA ASP A 214 -12.50 4.67 11.90
C ASP A 214 -13.28 3.82 10.87
N PHE A 215 -13.87 4.47 9.86
CA PHE A 215 -14.55 3.81 8.74
C PHE A 215 -13.60 3.30 7.64
N LYS A 216 -12.28 3.51 7.80
CA LYS A 216 -11.21 3.09 6.88
C LYS A 216 -11.39 3.62 5.46
N ILE A 217 -11.94 4.82 5.31
CA ILE A 217 -12.13 5.45 4.00
C ILE A 217 -10.77 5.86 3.43
N ASN A 218 -9.92 6.49 4.26
CA ASN A 218 -8.58 6.99 3.91
C ASN A 218 -7.59 5.91 3.44
N GLN A 219 -7.88 4.63 3.67
CA GLN A 219 -7.03 3.51 3.23
C GLN A 219 -7.40 2.96 1.84
N THR A 220 -8.50 3.43 1.23
CA THR A 220 -9.12 2.71 0.10
C THR A 220 -8.80 3.28 -1.26
N GLU A 221 -8.45 4.57 -1.40
CA GLU A 221 -7.98 5.17 -2.65
C GLU A 221 -7.46 6.59 -2.37
N GLY A 222 -6.40 7.00 -3.06
CA GLY A 222 -5.80 8.33 -2.95
C GLY A 222 -6.73 9.44 -3.45
N VAL A 223 -7.68 9.83 -2.61
CA VAL A 223 -8.55 10.99 -2.78
C VAL A 223 -8.55 11.74 -1.45
N GLY A 224 -8.04 12.97 -1.45
CA GLY A 224 -8.44 13.99 -0.49
C GLY A 224 -7.87 13.91 0.93
N GLN A 225 -6.61 13.55 1.12
CA GLN A 225 -5.91 14.01 2.34
C GLN A 225 -5.61 15.50 2.18
N ARG A 226 -6.62 16.32 2.43
CA ARG A 226 -6.48 17.78 2.47
C ARG A 226 -6.74 18.25 3.88
N GLU A 227 -5.66 18.55 4.57
CA GLU A 227 -5.69 19.41 5.74
C GLU A 227 -6.03 20.82 5.25
N PRO A 228 -7.08 21.48 5.78
CA PRO A 228 -7.39 22.84 5.41
C PRO A 228 -6.25 23.75 5.88
N ASP A 229 -5.72 24.56 4.95
CA ASP A 229 -4.70 25.58 5.22
C ASP A 229 -5.32 26.70 6.11
N LEU A 230 -5.40 26.45 7.42
CA LEU A 230 -5.97 27.35 8.44
C LEU A 230 -4.87 28.06 9.25
#